data_AF-A0A914FBL2-F1
#
_entry.id   AF-A0A914FBL2-F1
#
_cell.length_a   1.000
_cell.length_b   1.000
_cell.length_c   1.000
_cell.angle_alpha   90.00
_cell.angle_beta   90.00
_cell.angle_gamma   90.00
#
_symmetry.space_group_name_H-M   'P 1'
#
loop_
_entity.id
_entity.type
_entity.pdbx_description
1 polymer ?
#
loop_
_entity_poly.entity_id
_entity_poly.type
_entity_poly.pdbx_seq_one_letter_code
_entity_poly.pdbx_strand_id
1 'polypeptide(L)'
;MVLTWKFKVARLSGKTCKNLAKLPCCRDGIGQLACQGLRKYQAAFFELRCLKDHDFHTTLCCMECRNYIETHKIHPDNAKAIFKAPILCKDVRSLTFCRRFKDHGIGKFSCKDAEFAMRTCRHSCGYCDDTLYDFAKTMPPCK
;
A
#
# COMPACT_ATOMS: atom_id res chain seq x y z
N MET A 1 17.74 -39.69 -32.24
CA MET A 1 18.37 -39.09 -31.05
C MET A 1 17.75 -37.71 -30.84
N VAL A 2 16.84 -37.55 -29.88
CA VAL A 2 16.18 -36.27 -29.58
C VAL A 2 16.45 -35.94 -28.12
N LEU A 3 17.31 -34.97 -27.88
CA LEU A 3 17.65 -34.47 -26.55
C LEU A 3 16.57 -33.48 -26.09
N THR A 4 15.60 -33.96 -25.31
CA THR A 4 14.63 -33.08 -24.63
C THR A 4 15.29 -32.45 -23.40
N TRP A 5 15.54 -31.15 -23.46
CA TRP A 5 15.99 -30.34 -22.33
C TRP A 5 14.81 -30.12 -21.36
N LYS A 6 14.80 -30.84 -20.24
CA LYS A 6 13.89 -30.55 -19.12
C LYS A 6 14.38 -29.30 -18.39
N PHE A 7 13.72 -28.16 -18.62
CA PHE A 7 13.84 -27.00 -17.74
C PHE A 7 13.32 -27.36 -16.34
N LYS A 8 14.24 -27.61 -15.43
CA LYS A 8 13.93 -27.80 -14.00
C LYS A 8 13.73 -26.41 -13.41
N VAL A 9 12.49 -25.93 -13.37
CA VAL A 9 12.12 -24.74 -12.59
C VAL A 9 12.36 -25.08 -11.13
N ALA A 10 13.51 -24.64 -10.61
CA ALA A 10 13.84 -24.76 -9.21
C ALA A 10 12.82 -23.94 -8.41
N ARG A 11 11.82 -24.63 -7.85
CA ARG A 11 10.95 -24.10 -6.82
C ARG A 11 11.80 -23.92 -5.57
N LEU A 12 12.49 -22.78 -5.48
CA LEU A 12 13.21 -22.37 -4.29
C LEU A 12 12.16 -22.15 -3.19
N SER A 13 12.00 -23.19 -2.38
CA SER A 13 11.40 -23.15 -1.05
C SER A 13 12.27 -22.27 -0.14
N GLY A 14 12.26 -20.96 -0.40
CA GLY A 14 12.74 -19.96 0.53
C GLY A 14 11.72 -19.86 1.65
N LYS A 15 12.14 -20.21 2.87
CA LYS A 15 11.37 -20.03 4.11
C LYS A 15 10.71 -18.65 4.10
N THR A 16 9.41 -18.61 3.82
CA THR A 16 8.60 -17.40 3.88
C THR A 16 8.50 -17.02 5.34
N CYS A 17 9.37 -16.12 5.81
CA CYS A 17 9.05 -15.31 6.97
C CYS A 17 7.78 -14.53 6.60
N LYS A 18 6.62 -15.11 6.93
CA LYS A 18 5.36 -14.39 7.09
C LYS A 18 5.52 -13.42 8.25
N ASN A 19 6.34 -12.38 8.09
CA ASN A 19 6.04 -11.15 8.78
C ASN A 19 4.72 -10.72 8.16
N LEU A 20 3.60 -10.89 8.88
CA LEU A 20 2.33 -10.33 8.43
C LEU A 20 2.59 -8.84 8.23
N ALA A 21 2.59 -8.40 6.97
CA ALA A 21 2.63 -6.99 6.65
C ALA A 21 1.50 -6.32 7.44
N LYS A 22 1.82 -5.25 8.16
CA LYS A 22 0.83 -4.48 8.91
C LYS A 22 0.75 -3.11 8.26
N LEU A 23 -0.46 -2.67 7.95
CA LEU A 23 -0.68 -1.33 7.40
C LEU A 23 -0.14 -0.28 8.37
N PRO A 24 0.42 0.84 7.86
CA PRO A 24 0.86 1.93 8.71
C PRO A 24 -0.33 2.55 9.46
N CYS A 25 -0.04 3.40 10.44
CA CYS A 25 -1.09 4.27 10.96
C CYS A 25 -1.47 5.30 9.89
N CYS A 26 -2.72 5.76 9.93
CA CYS A 26 -3.28 6.73 9.00
C CYS A 26 -2.78 8.13 9.36
N ARG A 27 -2.08 8.77 8.41
CA ARG A 27 -1.59 10.15 8.52
C ARG A 27 -1.55 10.78 7.12
N ASP A 28 -1.73 12.10 7.08
CA ASP A 28 -1.52 12.89 5.87
C ASP A 28 -0.01 13.05 5.60
N GLY A 29 0.50 12.24 4.67
CA GLY A 29 1.91 12.20 4.31
C GLY A 29 2.46 13.50 3.71
N ILE A 30 1.61 14.30 3.04
CA ILE A 30 1.98 15.64 2.55
C ILE A 30 1.64 16.77 3.54
N GLY A 31 1.10 16.42 4.71
CA GLY A 31 0.67 17.34 5.75
C GLY A 31 -0.82 17.66 5.71
N GLN A 32 -1.41 17.78 6.90
CA GLN A 32 -2.86 17.99 7.08
C GLN A 32 -3.37 19.26 6.39
N LEU A 33 -2.66 20.38 6.54
CA LEU A 33 -3.02 21.65 5.90
C LEU A 33 -3.04 21.55 4.37
N ALA A 34 -2.13 20.77 3.78
CA ALA A 34 -2.09 20.58 2.34
C ALA A 34 -3.29 19.76 1.84
N CYS A 35 -3.63 18.67 2.54
CA CYS A 35 -4.81 17.87 2.22
C CYS A 35 -6.13 18.64 2.40
N GLN A 36 -6.24 19.42 3.49
CA GLN A 36 -7.38 20.32 3.72
C GLN A 36 -7.48 21.41 2.63
N GLY A 37 -6.34 21.99 2.24
CA GLY A 37 -6.27 22.94 1.14
C GLY A 37 -6.73 22.32 -0.17
N LEU A 38 -6.27 21.12 -0.51
CA LEU A 38 -6.72 20.38 -1.70
C LEU A 38 -8.23 20.15 -1.68
N ARG A 39 -8.79 19.72 -0.55
CA ARG A 39 -10.24 19.54 -0.43
C ARG A 39 -11.00 20.84 -0.60
N LYS A 40 -10.50 21.96 -0.04
CA LYS A 40 -11.17 23.26 -0.08
C LYS A 40 -11.13 23.90 -1.47
N TYR A 41 -9.95 23.91 -2.11
CA TYR A 41 -9.73 24.65 -3.35
C TYR A 41 -9.91 23.80 -4.61
N GLN A 42 -9.79 22.47 -4.50
CA GLN A 42 -9.90 21.54 -5.62
C GLN A 42 -10.76 20.32 -5.22
N ALA A 43 -11.97 20.57 -4.72
CA ALA A 43 -12.85 19.54 -4.15
C ALA A 43 -13.07 18.34 -5.08
N ALA A 44 -13.37 18.57 -6.36
CA ALA A 44 -13.61 17.49 -7.33
C ALA A 44 -12.36 16.63 -7.59
N PHE A 45 -11.18 17.27 -7.65
CA PHE A 45 -9.91 16.55 -7.78
C PHE A 45 -9.62 15.74 -6.53
N PHE A 46 -9.79 16.34 -5.35
CA PHE A 46 -9.62 15.66 -4.08
C PHE A 46 -10.54 14.44 -3.97
N GLU A 47 -11.84 14.58 -4.22
CA GLU A 47 -12.81 13.49 -4.19
C GLU A 47 -12.43 12.35 -5.14
N LEU A 48 -12.15 12.68 -6.41
CA LEU A 48 -11.77 11.69 -7.42
C LEU A 48 -10.55 10.87 -6.97
N ARG A 49 -9.51 11.55 -6.47
CA ARG A 49 -8.28 10.90 -6.00
C ARG A 49 -8.55 10.11 -4.72
N CYS A 50 -9.33 10.66 -3.80
CA CYS A 50 -9.64 10.06 -2.52
C CYS A 50 -10.40 8.73 -2.64
N LEU A 51 -11.31 8.64 -3.60
CA LEU A 51 -12.18 7.47 -3.79
C LEU A 51 -11.62 6.45 -4.78
N LYS A 52 -10.69 6.84 -5.66
CA LYS A 52 -10.19 5.97 -6.73
C LYS A 52 -8.68 5.71 -6.71
N ASP A 53 -7.89 6.57 -6.09
CA ASP A 53 -6.43 6.41 -6.01
C ASP A 53 -6.03 5.89 -4.62
N HIS A 54 -5.61 4.63 -4.61
CA HIS A 54 -5.20 3.93 -3.39
C HIS A 54 -4.03 4.62 -2.69
N ASP A 55 -3.04 5.15 -3.41
CA ASP A 55 -1.87 5.78 -2.79
C ASP A 55 -2.20 7.17 -2.25
N PHE A 56 -3.07 7.89 -2.96
CA PHE A 56 -3.61 9.14 -2.45
C PHE A 56 -4.37 8.91 -1.14
N HIS A 57 -5.27 7.91 -1.12
CA HIS A 57 -6.04 7.55 0.06
C HIS A 57 -5.17 7.03 1.20
N THR A 58 -4.29 6.06 0.97
CA THR A 58 -3.59 5.38 2.08
C THR A 58 -2.30 6.07 2.52
N THR A 59 -1.65 6.85 1.64
CA THR A 59 -0.27 7.31 1.85
C THR A 59 -0.11 8.83 1.82
N LEU A 60 -0.93 9.57 1.05
CA LEU A 60 -0.79 11.03 0.90
C LEU A 60 -1.74 11.80 1.81
N CYS A 61 -3.05 11.51 1.78
CA CYS A 61 -4.09 12.27 2.49
C CYS A 61 -5.05 11.37 3.27
N CYS A 62 -4.51 10.39 3.99
CA CYS A 62 -5.30 9.35 4.65
C CYS A 62 -6.34 9.89 5.65
N MET A 63 -5.93 10.82 6.52
CA MET A 63 -6.83 11.33 7.54
C MET A 63 -7.91 12.21 6.93
N GLU A 64 -7.54 13.08 5.99
CA GLU A 64 -8.51 13.95 5.33
C GLU A 64 -9.49 13.13 4.46
N CYS A 65 -9.01 12.06 3.82
CA CYS A 65 -9.87 11.15 3.06
C CYS A 65 -10.87 10.41 3.93
N ARG A 66 -10.39 9.91 5.08
CA ARG A 66 -11.25 9.25 6.06
C ARG A 66 -12.34 10.20 6.55
N ASN A 67 -11.96 11.42 6.95
CA ASN A 67 -12.91 12.45 7.39
C ASN A 67 -13.93 12.78 6.30
N TYR A 68 -13.48 12.86 5.04
CA TYR A 68 -14.36 13.13 3.90
C TYR A 68 -15.41 12.02 3.70
N ILE A 69 -14.99 10.75 3.71
CA ILE A 69 -15.88 9.60 3.57
C ILE A 69 -16.90 9.52 4.72
N GLU A 70 -16.43 9.70 5.97
CA GLU A 70 -17.28 9.68 7.17
C GLU A 70 -18.30 10.83 7.16
N THR A 71 -17.86 12.06 6.81
CA THR A 71 -18.72 13.25 6.78
C THR A 71 -19.81 13.15 5.70
N HIS A 72 -19.45 12.65 4.51
CA HIS A 72 -20.37 12.56 3.37
C HIS A 72 -21.13 11.24 3.32
N LYS A 73 -20.93 10.34 4.30
CA LYS A 73 -21.58 9.03 4.39
C LYS A 73 -21.43 8.21 3.10
N ILE A 74 -20.23 8.25 2.50
CA ILE A 74 -19.97 7.58 1.23
C ILE A 74 -20.00 6.07 1.45
N HIS A 75 -20.85 5.37 0.70
CA HIS A 75 -20.96 3.92 0.81
C HIS A 75 -19.63 3.25 0.41
N PRO A 76 -19.16 2.21 1.14
CA PRO A 76 -17.88 1.55 0.85
C PRO A 76 -17.76 1.03 -0.58
N ASP A 77 -18.88 0.65 -1.21
CA ASP A 77 -18.89 0.21 -2.62
C ASP A 77 -18.44 1.31 -3.60
N ASN A 78 -18.74 2.57 -3.30
CA ASN A 78 -18.31 3.71 -4.11
C ASN A 78 -16.81 4.00 -3.97
N ALA A 79 -16.18 3.42 -2.95
CA ALA A 79 -14.76 3.54 -2.67
C ALA A 79 -14.04 2.18 -2.71
N LYS A 80 -14.67 1.13 -3.27
CA LYS A 80 -14.18 -0.26 -3.24
C LYS A 80 -12.74 -0.45 -3.70
N ALA A 81 -12.24 0.42 -4.57
CA ALA A 81 -10.85 0.43 -5.04
C ALA A 81 -9.82 0.71 -3.94
N ILE A 82 -10.22 1.30 -2.80
CA ILE A 82 -9.34 1.61 -1.66
C ILE A 82 -9.33 0.52 -0.59
N PHE A 83 -10.36 -0.34 -0.56
CA PHE A 83 -10.50 -1.47 0.38
C PHE A 83 -10.02 -2.78 -0.24
N LYS A 84 -9.05 -2.67 -1.15
CA LYS A 84 -8.35 -3.78 -1.78
C LYS A 84 -6.93 -3.34 -2.03
N ALA A 85 -6.04 -4.31 -2.22
CA ALA A 85 -4.71 -3.97 -2.70
C ALA A 85 -4.84 -3.23 -4.05
N PRO A 86 -3.91 -2.30 -4.37
CA PRO A 86 -3.95 -1.59 -5.64
C PRO A 86 -4.02 -2.57 -6.81
N ILE A 87 -4.85 -2.28 -7.81
CA ILE A 87 -4.95 -3.09 -9.04
C ILE A 87 -3.56 -3.27 -9.67
N LEU A 88 -2.76 -2.20 -9.66
CA LEU A 88 -1.36 -2.21 -10.06
C LEU A 88 -0.46 -2.20 -8.82
N CYS A 89 -0.33 -3.34 -8.15
CA CYS A 89 0.54 -3.48 -7.00
C CYS A 89 1.91 -4.06 -7.41
N LYS A 90 2.93 -3.20 -7.47
CA LYS A 90 4.29 -3.56 -7.86
C LYS A 90 5.34 -2.88 -6.99
N ASP A 91 6.54 -3.43 -6.99
CA ASP A 91 7.70 -2.77 -6.41
C ASP A 91 8.10 -1.55 -7.26
N VAL A 92 8.43 -0.44 -6.59
CA VAL A 92 8.95 0.76 -7.26
C VAL A 92 10.43 0.57 -7.60
N ARG A 93 11.15 -0.17 -6.77
CA ARG A 93 12.57 -0.51 -6.98
C ARG A 93 12.73 -1.85 -7.68
N SER A 94 13.96 -2.10 -8.16
CA SER A 94 14.28 -3.36 -8.85
C SER A 94 14.08 -4.57 -7.93
N LEU A 95 13.75 -5.72 -8.53
CA LEU A 95 13.57 -6.97 -7.81
C LEU A 95 14.80 -7.34 -6.96
N THR A 96 16.01 -7.11 -7.47
CA THR A 96 17.26 -7.36 -6.74
C THR A 96 17.37 -6.48 -5.50
N PHE A 97 16.99 -5.20 -5.60
CA PHE A 97 16.97 -4.29 -4.46
C PHE A 97 15.92 -4.75 -3.44
N CYS A 98 14.70 -5.05 -3.88
CA CYS A 98 13.61 -5.41 -2.97
C CYS A 98 13.81 -6.76 -2.28
N ARG A 99 14.48 -7.72 -2.92
CA ARG A 99 14.94 -8.96 -2.26
C ARG A 99 15.93 -8.65 -1.14
N ARG A 100 16.96 -7.86 -1.42
CA ARG A 100 17.94 -7.44 -0.39
C ARG A 100 17.28 -6.66 0.74
N PHE A 101 16.39 -5.73 0.42
CA PHE A 101 15.63 -4.95 1.41
C PHE A 101 14.75 -5.83 2.29
N LYS A 102 14.11 -6.85 1.71
CA LYS A 102 13.30 -7.82 2.46
C LYS A 102 14.13 -8.65 3.43
N ASP A 103 15.30 -9.10 2.99
CA ASP A 103 16.14 -10.03 3.76
C ASP A 103 16.97 -9.31 4.83
N HIS A 104 17.45 -8.09 4.52
CA HIS A 104 18.43 -7.39 5.35
C HIS A 104 18.00 -5.99 5.81
N GLY A 105 16.93 -5.41 5.24
CA GLY A 105 16.62 -3.99 5.43
C GLY A 105 17.68 -3.05 4.85
N ILE A 106 17.49 -1.75 5.05
CA ILE A 106 18.44 -0.68 4.70
C ILE A 106 18.46 0.33 5.85
N GLY A 107 19.59 0.40 6.56
CA GLY A 107 19.72 1.24 7.75
C GLY A 107 18.68 0.86 8.81
N LYS A 108 17.83 1.81 9.19
CA LYS A 108 16.72 1.58 10.12
C LYS A 108 15.45 1.02 9.47
N PHE A 109 15.40 0.94 8.14
CA PHE A 109 14.19 0.58 7.40
C PHE A 109 14.19 -0.89 6.99
N SER A 110 13.03 -1.51 7.06
CA SER A 110 12.78 -2.91 6.74
C SER A 110 11.34 -3.08 6.23
N CYS A 111 10.94 -4.30 5.86
CA CYS A 111 9.54 -4.57 5.55
C CYS A 111 8.59 -4.37 6.77
N LYS A 112 9.10 -4.17 7.98
CA LYS A 112 8.27 -3.79 9.15
C LYS A 112 7.92 -2.30 9.14
N ASP A 113 8.73 -1.48 8.47
CA ASP A 113 8.55 -0.04 8.34
C ASP A 113 7.57 0.25 7.20
N ALA A 114 6.28 0.11 7.53
CA ALA A 114 5.22 0.03 6.53
C ALA A 114 5.17 1.23 5.58
N GLU A 115 5.35 2.46 6.08
CA GLU A 115 5.37 3.67 5.24
C GLU A 115 6.46 3.61 4.16
N PHE A 116 7.67 3.17 4.54
CA PHE A 116 8.80 3.08 3.62
C PHE A 116 8.65 1.89 2.67
N ALA A 117 8.24 0.74 3.21
CA ALA A 117 8.07 -0.50 2.46
C ALA A 117 6.98 -0.35 1.39
N MET A 118 5.83 0.26 1.70
CA MET A 118 4.73 0.48 0.75
C MET A 118 5.10 1.43 -0.41
N ARG A 119 6.04 2.36 -0.20
CA ARG A 119 6.52 3.28 -1.25
C ARG A 119 7.65 2.70 -2.10
N THR A 120 8.30 1.64 -1.63
CA THR A 120 9.58 1.17 -2.21
C THR A 120 9.48 -0.26 -2.75
N CYS A 121 9.04 -1.20 -1.90
CA CYS A 121 9.05 -2.64 -2.14
C CYS A 121 7.74 -3.28 -1.70
N ARG A 122 6.61 -2.65 -2.04
CA ARG A 122 5.26 -3.03 -1.61
C ARG A 122 4.96 -4.50 -1.88
N HIS A 123 5.24 -4.97 -3.10
CA HIS A 123 4.96 -6.34 -3.51
C HIS A 123 5.89 -7.33 -2.82
N SER A 124 7.20 -7.07 -2.82
CA SER A 124 8.17 -7.95 -2.16
C SER A 124 7.95 -8.09 -0.64
N CYS A 125 7.50 -7.01 0.00
CA CYS A 125 7.19 -6.97 1.44
C CYS A 125 5.77 -7.47 1.79
N GLY A 126 4.93 -7.83 0.82
CA GLY A 126 3.63 -8.45 1.06
C GLY A 126 2.47 -7.47 1.29
N TYR A 127 2.61 -6.20 0.92
CA TYR A 127 1.55 -5.18 0.99
C TYR A 127 0.61 -5.19 -0.22
N CYS A 128 0.64 -6.25 -1.03
CA CYS A 128 -0.26 -6.44 -2.18
C CYS A 128 -1.35 -7.49 -1.90
N ASP A 129 -1.62 -7.75 -0.63
CA ASP A 129 -2.60 -8.74 -0.20
C ASP A 129 -3.91 -8.05 0.20
N ASP A 130 -5.00 -8.37 -0.50
CA ASP A 130 -6.35 -7.84 -0.23
C ASP A 130 -6.79 -8.07 1.22
N THR A 131 -6.31 -9.13 1.89
CA THR A 131 -6.69 -9.44 3.28
C THR A 131 -6.18 -8.41 4.30
N LEU A 132 -5.24 -7.55 3.89
CA LEU A 132 -4.75 -6.40 4.65
C LEU A 132 -5.69 -5.21 4.57
N TYR A 133 -6.37 -5.06 3.44
CA TYR A 133 -7.24 -3.93 3.13
C TYR A 133 -8.68 -4.37 3.32
N ASP A 134 -9.13 -4.43 4.57
CA ASP A 134 -10.53 -4.72 4.90
C ASP A 134 -11.17 -3.45 5.49
N PHE A 135 -12.45 -3.23 5.16
CA PHE A 135 -13.24 -2.14 5.74
C PHE A 135 -13.30 -2.24 7.28
N ALA A 136 -13.32 -3.45 7.82
CA ALA A 136 -13.26 -3.68 9.27
C ALA A 136 -11.88 -3.40 9.88
N LYS A 137 -10.83 -3.34 9.05
CA LYS A 137 -9.43 -3.09 9.45
C LYS A 137 -8.97 -1.72 8.97
N THR A 138 -9.77 -0.69 9.24
CA THR A 138 -9.36 0.70 8.98
C THR A 138 -8.02 0.99 9.64
N MET A 139 -7.09 1.58 8.90
CA MET A 139 -5.82 2.04 9.44
C MET A 139 -6.08 2.97 10.63
N PRO A 140 -5.54 2.66 11.83
CA PRO A 140 -5.76 3.49 13.00
C PRO A 140 -5.09 4.85 12.78
N PRO A 141 -5.66 5.97 13.25
CA PRO A 141 -4.98 7.26 13.20
C PRO A 141 -3.64 7.17 13.94
N CYS A 142 -2.61 7.84 13.42
CA CYS A 142 -1.34 7.97 14.13
C CYS A 142 -1.55 8.77 15.43
N LYS A 143 -0.87 8.35 16.51
CA LYS A 143 -0.86 9.07 17.80
C LYS A 143 0.11 10.25 17.76
#